data_AF-A0A941LS00-F1
#
_entry.id   AF-A0A941LS00-F1
#
_cell.length_a   1.000
_cell.length_b   1.000
_cell.length_c   1.000
_cell.angle_alpha   90.00
_cell.angle_beta   90.00
_cell.angle_gamma   90.00
#
_symmetry.space_group_name_H-M   'P 1'
#
loop_
_entity.id
_entity.type
_entity.pdbx_description
1 polymer ?
#
loop_
_entity_poly.entity_id
_entity_poly.type
_entity_poly.pdbx_seq_one_letter_code
_entity_poly.pdbx_strand_id
1 'polypeptide(L)'
;MRPTGLLIMLVLMWTTTSHAEMGFDRRYERDYNIFNPVNQYQPDNPLNPVNKYDPNSAFNSVNRYDPGNPTNPINQYNPNNPFNPVNRYHPDNPLNPVNKYNPDVPFAPLDGRGR
;
A
#
# COMPACT_ATOMS: atom_id res chain seq x y z
N MET A 1 40.32 12.17 -29.02
CA MET A 1 39.34 11.72 -28.00
C MET A 1 38.43 10.71 -28.67
N ARG A 2 38.46 9.44 -28.24
CA ARG A 2 37.77 8.35 -28.94
C ARG A 2 36.26 8.36 -28.59
N PRO A 3 35.36 8.44 -29.57
CA PRO A 3 33.90 8.55 -29.33
C PRO A 3 33.28 7.30 -28.70
N THR A 4 34.06 6.22 -28.55
CA THR A 4 33.64 4.93 -27.99
C THR A 4 33.20 5.02 -26.53
N GLY A 5 33.76 5.95 -25.74
CA GLY A 5 33.34 6.12 -24.34
C GLY A 5 31.93 6.70 -24.19
N LEU A 6 31.54 7.59 -25.11
CA LEU A 6 30.24 8.28 -25.06
C LEU A 6 29.10 7.33 -25.48
N LEU A 7 29.36 6.46 -26.46
CA LEU A 7 28.42 5.46 -26.94
C LEU A 7 28.09 4.42 -25.85
N ILE A 8 29.10 3.96 -25.11
CA ILE A 8 28.92 3.00 -24.01
C ILE A 8 28.10 3.63 -22.87
N MET A 9 28.37 4.91 -22.56
CA MET A 9 27.62 5.64 -21.53
C MET A 9 26.14 5.85 -21.95
N LEU A 10 25.88 6.14 -23.22
CA LEU A 10 24.53 6.32 -23.76
C LEU A 10 23.73 5.00 -23.76
N VAL A 11 24.37 3.87 -24.04
CA VAL A 11 23.74 2.54 -23.99
C VAL A 11 23.41 2.13 -22.56
N LEU A 12 24.29 2.43 -21.59
CA LEU A 12 24.04 2.16 -20.17
C LEU A 12 22.88 3.00 -19.59
N MET A 13 22.65 4.21 -20.13
CA MET A 13 21.50 5.06 -19.75
C MET A 13 20.15 4.51 -20.22
N TRP A 14 20.11 3.56 -21.17
CA TRP A 14 18.87 3.01 -21.72
C TRP A 14 18.47 1.67 -21.08
N THR A 15 19.35 1.06 -20.27
CA THR A 15 19.10 -0.27 -19.68
C THR A 15 18.64 -0.21 -18.22
N THR A 16 18.59 0.96 -17.59
CA THR A 16 18.10 1.11 -16.21
C THR A 16 16.65 1.56 -16.20
N THR A 17 15.75 0.82 -16.85
CA THR A 17 14.34 0.84 -16.42
C THR A 17 14.29 0.04 -15.13
N SER A 18 14.60 0.69 -14.01
CA SER A 18 14.21 0.22 -12.69
C SER A 18 12.69 0.14 -12.69
N HIS A 19 12.16 -1.05 -12.93
CA HIS A 19 10.75 -1.34 -12.80
C HIS A 19 10.44 -1.15 -11.31
N ALA A 20 9.87 -0.01 -10.94
CA ALA A 20 9.23 0.13 -9.65
C ALA A 20 8.05 -0.84 -9.68
N GLU A 21 8.16 -1.95 -8.96
CA GLU A 21 7.01 -2.81 -8.69
C GLU A 21 5.96 -1.92 -8.04
N MET A 22 4.89 -1.59 -8.76
CA MET A 22 3.74 -0.83 -8.24
C MET A 22 2.85 -1.75 -7.37
N GLY A 23 3.49 -2.59 -6.56
CA GLY A 23 2.81 -3.50 -5.63
C GLY A 23 2.72 -2.84 -4.26
N PHE A 24 1.55 -2.91 -3.63
CA PHE A 24 1.42 -2.52 -2.23
C PHE A 24 2.13 -3.54 -1.34
N ASP A 25 2.57 -3.08 -0.16
CA ASP A 25 3.25 -3.94 0.80
C ASP A 25 2.31 -5.05 1.29
N ARG A 26 2.82 -6.27 1.31
CA ARG A 26 2.18 -7.51 1.78
C ARG A 26 1.52 -7.35 3.16
N ARG A 27 2.05 -6.47 4.01
CA ARG A 27 1.47 -6.12 5.33
C ARG A 27 0.03 -5.63 5.28
N TYR A 28 -0.42 -5.17 4.12
CA TYR A 28 -1.78 -4.71 3.93
C TYR A 28 -2.71 -5.89 3.64
N GLU A 29 -2.23 -7.06 3.21
CA GLU A 29 -3.07 -8.20 2.82
C GLU A 29 -3.93 -8.82 3.96
N ARG A 30 -5.20 -9.15 3.66
CA ARG A 30 -6.28 -9.53 4.61
C ARG A 30 -7.37 -10.35 3.93
N ASP A 31 -7.85 -11.38 4.61
CA ASP A 31 -8.80 -12.39 4.14
C ASP A 31 -10.28 -11.97 4.20
N TYR A 32 -10.59 -10.70 3.96
CA TYR A 32 -11.97 -10.22 3.80
C TYR A 32 -12.01 -8.75 3.35
N ASN A 33 -13.19 -8.32 2.90
CA ASN A 33 -13.46 -6.92 2.59
C ASN A 33 -13.64 -6.07 3.87
N ILE A 34 -12.67 -5.22 4.17
CA ILE A 34 -12.64 -4.33 5.35
C ILE A 34 -13.72 -3.23 5.34
N PHE A 35 -14.37 -2.98 4.19
CA PHE A 35 -15.40 -1.96 4.02
C PHE A 35 -16.82 -2.50 4.25
N ASN A 36 -16.99 -3.82 4.28
CA ASN A 36 -18.28 -4.43 4.51
C ASN A 36 -18.77 -4.11 5.94
N PRO A 37 -20.02 -3.63 6.14
CA PRO A 37 -20.53 -3.32 7.48
C PRO A 37 -20.39 -4.46 8.49
N VAL A 38 -20.51 -5.71 8.05
CA VAL A 38 -20.33 -6.91 8.89
C VAL A 38 -18.90 -7.01 9.45
N ASN A 39 -17.90 -6.52 8.70
CA ASN A 39 -16.49 -6.59 9.07
C ASN A 39 -16.00 -5.34 9.81
N GLN A 40 -16.80 -4.28 9.90
CA GLN A 40 -16.38 -2.97 10.44
C GLN A 40 -15.82 -3.08 11.87
N TYR A 41 -16.36 -3.99 12.69
CA TYR A 41 -15.98 -4.16 14.08
C TYR A 41 -15.11 -5.40 14.33
N GLN A 42 -14.65 -6.07 13.27
CA GLN A 42 -13.70 -7.18 13.44
C GLN A 42 -12.41 -6.65 14.08
N PRO A 43 -11.83 -7.36 15.06
CA PRO A 43 -10.64 -6.89 15.78
C PRO A 43 -9.43 -6.65 14.87
N ASP A 44 -9.30 -7.41 13.80
CA ASP A 44 -8.21 -7.33 12.84
C ASP A 44 -8.49 -6.37 11.66
N ASN A 45 -9.66 -5.72 11.64
CA ASN A 45 -9.99 -4.71 10.64
C ASN A 45 -9.19 -3.43 10.95
N PRO A 46 -8.29 -2.98 10.06
CA PRO A 46 -7.49 -1.78 10.30
C PRO A 46 -8.35 -0.52 10.44
N LEU A 47 -9.55 -0.48 9.85
CA LEU A 47 -10.48 0.65 9.91
C LEU A 47 -11.48 0.56 11.07
N ASN A 48 -11.32 -0.42 11.98
CA ASN A 48 -12.18 -0.54 13.15
C ASN A 48 -12.17 0.77 13.97
N PRO A 49 -13.33 1.39 14.28
CA PRO A 49 -13.38 2.65 15.03
C PRO A 49 -12.66 2.62 16.38
N VAL A 50 -12.57 1.44 17.03
CA VAL A 50 -11.88 1.26 18.31
C VAL A 50 -10.37 1.53 18.19
N ASN A 51 -9.79 1.39 16.99
CA ASN A 51 -8.37 1.62 16.72
C ASN A 51 -7.92 3.06 17.00
N LYS A 52 -8.83 4.02 17.17
CA LYS A 52 -8.48 5.37 17.67
C LYS A 52 -7.94 5.35 19.10
N TYR A 53 -8.34 4.38 19.90
CA TYR A 53 -8.02 4.29 21.33
C TYR A 53 -6.90 3.28 21.62
N ASP A 54 -6.58 2.39 20.69
CA ASP A 54 -5.46 1.45 20.81
C ASP A 54 -4.12 2.21 20.68
N PRO A 55 -3.24 2.20 21.70
CA PRO A 55 -1.94 2.86 21.65
C PRO A 55 -0.94 2.24 20.67
N ASN A 56 -1.24 1.10 20.04
CA ASN A 56 -0.39 0.49 19.00
C ASN A 56 -0.94 0.70 17.59
N SER A 57 -2.15 1.27 17.47
CA SER A 57 -2.80 1.47 16.17
C SER A 57 -2.23 2.66 15.41
N ALA A 58 -2.17 2.52 14.09
CA ALA A 58 -1.82 3.60 13.18
C ALA A 58 -2.79 4.80 13.23
N PHE A 59 -4.03 4.58 13.67
CA PHE A 59 -5.09 5.59 13.75
C PHE A 59 -5.21 6.25 15.13
N ASN A 60 -4.38 5.84 16.08
CA ASN A 60 -4.26 6.55 17.35
C ASN A 60 -3.70 7.95 17.11
N SER A 61 -4.28 8.96 17.77
CA SER A 61 -3.89 10.35 17.59
C SER A 61 -2.44 10.63 17.98
N VAL A 62 -1.90 9.88 18.95
CA VAL A 62 -0.52 10.00 19.41
C VAL A 62 0.43 9.41 18.37
N ASN A 63 0.12 8.21 17.87
CA ASN A 63 1.00 7.49 16.94
C ASN A 63 1.05 8.10 15.55
N ARG A 64 0.07 8.93 15.16
CA ARG A 64 0.00 9.47 13.79
C ARG A 64 1.26 10.23 13.37
N TYR A 65 2.09 10.68 14.30
CA TYR A 65 3.33 11.40 14.01
C TYR A 65 4.57 10.52 14.06
N ASP A 66 4.43 9.22 14.38
CA ASP A 66 5.57 8.31 14.33
C ASP A 66 6.11 8.18 12.91
N PRO A 67 7.44 8.22 12.71
CA PRO A 67 8.05 8.11 11.39
C PRO A 67 7.75 6.80 10.66
N GLY A 68 7.35 5.74 11.37
CA GLY A 68 6.94 4.47 10.77
C GLY A 68 5.43 4.36 10.49
N ASN A 69 4.62 5.31 10.95
CA ASN A 69 3.17 5.20 10.86
C ASN A 69 2.68 5.54 9.44
N PRO A 70 1.89 4.68 8.77
CA PRO A 70 1.37 4.97 7.44
C PRO A 70 0.42 6.19 7.38
N THR A 71 -0.22 6.56 8.49
CA THR A 71 -1.07 7.77 8.57
C THR A 71 -0.28 9.06 8.83
N ASN A 72 1.05 8.95 8.98
CA ASN A 72 1.91 10.10 9.13
C ASN A 72 1.81 11.01 7.89
N PRO A 73 1.60 12.33 8.08
CA PRO A 73 1.46 13.29 6.99
C PRO A 73 2.62 13.29 6.00
N ILE A 74 3.82 12.88 6.41
CA ILE A 74 4.98 12.76 5.52
C ILE A 74 4.92 11.40 4.79
N ASN A 75 4.62 10.32 5.50
CA ASN A 75 4.61 8.97 4.93
C ASN A 75 3.53 8.76 3.89
N GLN A 76 2.43 9.52 3.93
CA GLN A 76 1.39 9.41 2.90
C GLN A 76 1.93 9.69 1.49
N TYR A 77 3.07 10.37 1.32
CA TYR A 77 3.66 10.59 -0.01
C TYR A 77 4.55 9.45 -0.49
N ASN A 78 4.78 8.41 0.31
CA ASN A 78 5.49 7.21 -0.13
C ASN A 78 4.63 6.47 -1.18
N PRO A 79 5.19 6.13 -2.37
CA PRO A 79 4.49 5.38 -3.42
C PRO A 79 3.93 4.02 -3.00
N ASN A 80 4.39 3.43 -1.90
CA ASN A 80 3.88 2.15 -1.41
C ASN A 80 2.87 2.31 -0.26
N ASN A 81 2.57 3.56 0.12
CA ASN A 81 1.62 3.83 1.19
C ASN A 81 0.17 3.77 0.65
N PRO A 82 -0.73 3.00 1.28
CA PRO A 82 -2.14 2.93 0.87
C PRO A 82 -2.89 4.26 1.01
N PHE A 83 -2.43 5.17 1.89
CA PHE A 83 -2.98 6.51 2.05
C PHE A 83 -2.46 7.52 1.03
N ASN A 84 -1.56 7.11 0.12
CA ASN A 84 -1.03 8.02 -0.88
C ASN A 84 -2.13 8.54 -1.83
N PRO A 85 -2.31 9.86 -1.96
CA PRO A 85 -3.33 10.43 -2.83
C PRO A 85 -3.25 9.98 -4.29
N VAL A 86 -2.04 9.80 -4.82
CA VAL A 86 -1.80 9.35 -6.20
C VAL A 86 -2.28 7.91 -6.38
N ASN A 87 -2.17 7.10 -5.32
CA ASN A 87 -2.51 5.69 -5.33
C ASN A 87 -3.97 5.39 -5.02
N ARG A 88 -4.77 6.38 -4.62
CA ARG A 88 -6.14 6.17 -4.13
C ARG A 88 -6.99 5.29 -5.06
N TYR A 89 -6.81 5.42 -6.37
CA TYR A 89 -7.56 4.69 -7.39
C TYR A 89 -6.75 3.60 -8.10
N HIS A 90 -5.53 3.32 -7.63
CA HIS A 90 -4.75 2.21 -8.17
C HIS A 90 -5.49 0.89 -7.91
N PRO A 91 -5.62 -0.03 -8.89
CA PRO A 91 -6.34 -1.28 -8.71
C PRO A 91 -5.83 -2.10 -7.52
N ASP A 92 -4.50 -2.11 -7.33
CA ASP A 92 -3.87 -2.84 -6.24
C ASP A 92 -3.95 -2.12 -4.90
N ASN A 93 -4.45 -0.87 -4.85
CA ASN A 93 -4.55 -0.14 -3.59
C ASN A 93 -5.60 -0.82 -2.72
N PRO A 94 -5.23 -1.30 -1.54
CA PRO A 94 -6.20 -1.88 -0.63
C PRO A 94 -7.35 -0.96 -0.24
N LEU A 95 -7.09 0.34 -0.19
CA LEU A 95 -8.06 1.37 0.15
C LEU A 95 -8.80 1.93 -1.06
N ASN A 96 -8.70 1.29 -2.24
CA ASN A 96 -9.43 1.71 -3.42
C ASN A 96 -10.95 1.70 -3.15
N PRO A 97 -11.68 2.81 -3.41
CA PRO A 97 -13.12 2.88 -3.15
C PRO A 97 -13.95 1.79 -3.85
N VAL A 98 -13.49 1.27 -5.00
CA VAL A 98 -14.16 0.18 -5.73
C VAL A 98 -14.24 -1.08 -4.87
N ASN A 99 -13.27 -1.32 -3.99
CA ASN A 99 -13.24 -2.49 -3.11
C ASN A 99 -14.44 -2.55 -2.17
N LYS A 100 -15.11 -1.42 -1.87
CA LYS A 100 -16.36 -1.41 -1.08
C LYS A 100 -17.45 -2.32 -1.67
N TYR A 101 -17.49 -2.46 -2.99
CA TYR A 101 -18.55 -3.17 -3.69
C TYR A 101 -18.14 -4.57 -4.13
N ASN A 102 -16.90 -4.98 -3.86
CA ASN A 102 -16.42 -6.31 -4.23
C ASN A 102 -16.36 -7.21 -2.98
N PRO A 103 -17.31 -8.14 -2.81
CA PRO A 103 -17.29 -9.07 -1.67
C PRO A 103 -16.11 -10.06 -1.75
N ASP A 104 -15.61 -10.30 -2.97
CA ASP A 104 -14.56 -11.25 -3.31
C ASP A 104 -13.19 -10.60 -3.46
N VAL A 105 -13.05 -9.30 -3.15
CA VAL A 105 -11.74 -8.67 -2.96
C VAL A 105 -11.42 -8.74 -1.47
N PRO A 106 -10.72 -9.80 -1.02
CA PRO A 106 -9.73 -9.60 0.00
C PRO A 106 -8.65 -8.74 -0.65
N PHE A 107 -7.89 -8.06 0.18
CA PHE A 107 -6.55 -7.81 -0.26
C PHE A 107 -5.96 -9.19 -0.61
N ALA A 108 -5.55 -9.42 -1.86
CA ALA A 108 -5.28 -10.78 -2.37
C ALA A 108 -4.25 -11.54 -1.50
N PRO A 109 -4.33 -12.88 -1.41
CA PRO A 109 -3.42 -13.67 -0.58
C PRO A 109 -1.98 -13.65 -1.11
N LEU A 110 -1.02 -13.65 -0.18
CA LEU A 110 0.36 -14.03 -0.46
C LEU A 110 0.39 -15.43 -1.02
N ASP A 111 0.70 -15.47 -2.31
CA ASP A 111 0.91 -16.66 -3.11
C ASP A 111 -0.33 -17.57 -3.21
N GLY A 112 -0.82 -17.72 -4.45
CA GLY A 112 -1.73 -18.79 -4.80
C GLY A 112 -1.10 -20.15 -4.50
N ARG A 113 -1.33 -20.68 -3.30
CA ARG A 113 -1.41 -22.11 -3.08
C ARG A 113 -2.86 -22.45 -2.87
N GLY A 114 -3.42 -23.09 -3.88
CA GLY A 114 -4.77 -23.63 -3.84
C GLY A 114 -5.04 -24.41 -2.57
N ARG A 115 -6.22 -24.14 -2.02
CA ARG A 115 -7.21 -25.18 -1.79
C ARG A 115 -8.53 -24.70 -2.37
#